data_AF-A0A8T0ISS7-F1
#
_entry.id   AF-A0A8T0ISS7-F1
#
_cell.length_a   1.000
_cell.length_b   1.000
_cell.length_c   1.000
_cell.angle_alpha   90.00
_cell.angle_beta   90.00
_cell.angle_gamma   90.00
#
_symmetry.space_group_name_H-M   'P 1'
#
loop_
_entity.id
_entity.type
_entity.pdbx_description
1 polymer ?
#
loop_
_entity_poly.entity_id
_entity_poly.type
_entity_poly.pdbx_seq_one_letter_code
_entity_poly.pdbx_strand_id
1 'polypeptide(L)'
;MKFKKEKVAIAVADRIKAAALSVAKGLSRTQAERAAVAATRNVNAYGQKEEGPSRWQERKEAKRQMYLMSTEKAVKLGVRKNSLKLGVTKALQQCQKCFQMGHWTYECKNERVYISRPTQSQQLANPKLKPKPMDKKNLFIST
;
A
#
# COMPACT_ATOMS: atom_id res chain seq x y z
N MET A 1 21.23 -33.86 -23.41
CA MET A 1 20.72 -34.53 -22.19
C MET A 1 19.81 -33.65 -21.32
N LYS A 2 20.04 -32.33 -21.19
CA LYS A 2 19.19 -31.40 -20.40
C LYS A 2 17.72 -31.34 -20.86
N PHE A 3 17.48 -31.22 -22.16
CA PHE A 3 16.11 -31.21 -22.74
C PHE A 3 15.27 -32.46 -22.42
N LYS A 4 15.89 -33.65 -22.25
CA LYS A 4 15.15 -34.86 -21.86
C LYS A 4 14.69 -34.80 -20.41
N LYS A 5 15.53 -34.26 -19.50
CA LYS A 5 15.19 -34.10 -18.08
C LYS A 5 14.10 -33.03 -17.88
N GLU A 6 14.14 -31.93 -18.61
CA GLU A 6 13.11 -30.89 -18.58
C GLU A 6 11.75 -31.42 -19.07
N LYS A 7 11.72 -32.20 -20.16
CA LYS A 7 10.48 -32.83 -20.65
C LYS A 7 9.88 -33.80 -19.63
N VAL A 8 10.71 -34.56 -18.91
CA VAL A 8 10.26 -35.45 -17.84
C VAL A 8 9.69 -34.65 -16.67
N ALA A 9 10.33 -33.54 -16.27
CA ALA A 9 9.81 -32.66 -15.23
C ALA A 9 8.47 -32.01 -15.60
N ILE A 10 8.30 -31.59 -16.85
CA ILE A 10 7.02 -31.05 -17.34
C ILE A 10 5.93 -32.12 -17.28
N ALA A 11 6.20 -33.33 -17.76
CA ALA A 11 5.23 -34.43 -17.73
C ALA A 11 4.84 -34.83 -16.30
N VAL A 12 5.78 -34.80 -15.35
CA VAL A 12 5.52 -35.05 -13.93
C VAL A 12 4.70 -33.93 -13.30
N ALA A 13 5.03 -32.66 -13.60
CA ALA A 13 4.25 -31.52 -13.15
C ALA A 13 2.80 -31.59 -13.66
N ASP A 14 2.58 -31.95 -14.93
CA ASP A 14 1.24 -32.04 -15.50
C ASP A 14 0.42 -33.20 -14.90
N ARG A 15 1.05 -34.32 -14.55
CA ARG A 15 0.40 -35.40 -13.78
C ARG A 15 -0.03 -34.92 -12.38
N ILE A 16 0.80 -34.12 -11.72
CA ILE A 16 0.50 -33.55 -10.40
C ILE A 16 -0.61 -32.49 -10.49
N LYS A 17 -0.65 -31.66 -11.54
CA LYS A 17 -1.77 -30.73 -11.79
C LYS A 17 -3.07 -31.50 -11.97
N ALA A 18 -3.06 -32.54 -12.80
CA ALA A 18 -4.25 -33.36 -13.06
C ALA A 18 -4.76 -34.04 -11.77
N ALA A 19 -3.86 -34.54 -10.92
CA ALA A 19 -4.21 -35.10 -9.62
C ALA A 19 -4.74 -34.04 -8.63
N ALA A 20 -4.14 -32.84 -8.59
CA ALA A 20 -4.63 -31.77 -7.74
C ALA A 20 -6.02 -31.26 -8.17
N LEU A 21 -6.27 -31.18 -9.48
CA LEU A 21 -7.58 -30.84 -10.04
C LEU A 21 -8.63 -31.93 -9.79
N SER A 22 -8.22 -33.21 -9.74
CA SER A 22 -9.14 -34.31 -9.45
C SER A 22 -9.53 -34.39 -7.97
N VAL A 23 -8.63 -34.03 -7.06
CA VAL A 23 -8.90 -33.90 -5.62
C VAL A 23 -9.75 -32.66 -5.33
N ALA A 24 -9.56 -31.57 -6.08
CA ALA A 24 -10.30 -30.33 -5.90
C ALA A 24 -11.71 -30.31 -6.53
N LYS A 25 -12.26 -31.46 -6.93
CA LYS A 25 -13.62 -31.58 -7.49
C LYS A 25 -14.65 -31.12 -6.45
N GLY A 26 -15.29 -29.99 -6.72
CA GLY A 26 -16.27 -29.34 -5.83
C GLY A 26 -15.84 -27.95 -5.34
N LEU A 27 -14.59 -27.56 -5.51
CA LEU A 27 -14.13 -26.19 -5.26
C LEU A 27 -14.43 -25.30 -6.49
N SER A 28 -14.54 -23.99 -6.28
CA SER A 28 -14.70 -23.04 -7.39
C SER A 28 -13.54 -23.19 -8.38
N ARG A 29 -13.80 -22.99 -9.68
CA ARG A 29 -12.80 -23.15 -10.74
C ARG A 29 -11.50 -22.39 -10.45
N THR A 30 -11.62 -21.14 -9.97
CA THR A 30 -10.48 -20.30 -9.60
C THR A 30 -9.70 -20.85 -8.40
N GLN A 31 -10.37 -21.49 -7.46
CA GLN A 31 -9.74 -22.11 -6.29
C GLN A 31 -9.07 -23.45 -6.63
N ALA A 32 -9.70 -24.25 -7.49
CA ALA A 32 -9.11 -25.48 -8.03
C ALA A 32 -7.85 -25.17 -8.87
N GLU A 33 -7.90 -24.14 -9.72
CA GLU A 33 -6.74 -23.68 -10.50
C GLU A 33 -5.61 -23.18 -9.60
N ARG A 34 -5.90 -22.38 -8.55
CA ARG A 34 -4.89 -21.95 -7.56
C ARG A 34 -4.28 -23.11 -6.79
N ALA A 35 -5.08 -24.10 -6.39
CA ALA A 35 -4.61 -25.29 -5.68
C ALA A 35 -3.71 -26.15 -6.58
N ALA A 36 -4.07 -26.32 -7.87
CA ALA A 36 -3.27 -27.04 -8.85
C ALA A 36 -1.94 -26.34 -9.15
N VAL A 37 -1.95 -25.00 -9.31
CA VAL A 37 -0.72 -24.21 -9.48
C VAL A 37 0.19 -24.35 -8.25
N ALA A 38 -0.38 -24.28 -7.04
CA ALA A 38 0.38 -24.46 -5.80
C ALA A 38 0.95 -25.88 -5.64
N ALA A 39 0.23 -26.91 -6.07
CA ALA A 39 0.68 -28.30 -6.05
C ALA A 39 1.95 -28.49 -6.89
N THR A 40 2.05 -27.82 -8.04
CA THR A 40 3.21 -27.89 -8.95
C THR A 40 4.34 -26.93 -8.67
N ARG A 41 4.24 -26.07 -7.66
CA ARG A 41 5.38 -25.23 -7.28
C ARG A 41 6.54 -26.09 -6.78
N ASN A 42 7.73 -25.78 -7.30
CA ASN A 42 9.01 -26.35 -6.88
C ASN A 42 9.06 -27.89 -6.93
N VAL A 43 8.44 -28.49 -7.94
CA VAL A 43 8.50 -29.94 -8.17
C VAL A 43 9.61 -30.27 -9.16
N ASN A 44 10.47 -31.21 -8.79
CA ASN A 44 11.56 -31.67 -9.65
C ASN A 44 11.13 -32.75 -10.65
N ALA A 45 12.07 -33.24 -11.47
CA ALA A 45 11.82 -34.26 -12.49
C ALA A 45 11.33 -35.62 -11.93
N TYR A 46 11.49 -35.85 -10.63
CA TYR A 46 11.08 -37.07 -9.94
C TYR A 46 9.79 -36.88 -9.14
N GLY A 47 9.19 -35.69 -9.15
CA GLY A 47 7.93 -35.41 -8.44
C GLY A 47 8.13 -34.99 -6.98
N GLN A 48 9.37 -34.84 -6.53
CA GLN A 48 9.69 -34.38 -5.18
C GLN A 48 9.63 -32.85 -5.11
N LYS A 49 9.02 -32.34 -4.04
CA LYS A 49 9.07 -30.90 -3.71
C LYS A 49 10.49 -30.58 -3.26
N GLU A 50 11.22 -29.85 -4.07
CA GLU A 50 12.48 -29.27 -3.65
C GLU A 50 12.18 -27.98 -2.89
N GLU A 51 13.02 -27.67 -1.89
CA GLU A 51 13.00 -26.37 -1.24
C GLU A 51 13.44 -25.34 -2.28
N GLY A 52 12.47 -24.83 -3.01
CA GLY A 52 12.66 -23.69 -3.89
C GLY A 52 13.18 -22.48 -3.10
N PRO A 53 13.54 -21.39 -3.80
CA PRO A 53 14.02 -20.18 -3.17
C PRO A 53 13.17 -19.82 -1.95
N SER A 54 13.83 -19.47 -0.85
CA SER A 54 13.17 -19.18 0.43
C SER A 54 11.95 -18.27 0.20
N ARG A 55 10.87 -18.44 0.97
CA ARG A 55 9.66 -17.57 0.87
C ARG A 55 10.02 -16.07 0.90
N TRP A 56 11.15 -15.72 1.52
CA TRP A 56 11.70 -14.36 1.50
C TRP A 56 12.26 -13.94 0.14
N GLN A 57 12.99 -14.82 -0.56
CA GLN A 57 13.48 -14.61 -1.92
C GLN A 57 12.32 -14.51 -2.91
N GLU A 58 11.33 -15.42 -2.82
CA GLU A 58 10.11 -15.36 -3.65
C GLU A 58 9.37 -14.02 -3.47
N ARG A 59 9.28 -13.51 -2.24
CA ARG A 59 8.65 -12.22 -1.94
C ARG A 59 9.44 -11.05 -2.53
N LYS A 60 10.77 -11.08 -2.46
CA LYS A 60 11.64 -10.06 -3.07
C LYS A 60 11.50 -10.06 -4.59
N GLU A 61 11.49 -11.23 -5.21
CA GLU A 61 11.38 -11.36 -6.65
C GLU A 61 10.00 -10.96 -7.15
N ALA A 62 8.92 -11.34 -6.46
CA ALA A 62 7.57 -10.87 -6.75
C ALA A 62 7.44 -9.33 -6.64
N LYS A 63 8.06 -8.71 -5.62
CA LYS A 63 8.11 -7.25 -5.48
C LYS A 63 8.88 -6.60 -6.64
N ARG A 64 10.01 -7.21 -7.05
CA ARG A 64 10.80 -6.74 -8.20
C ARG A 64 10.00 -6.82 -9.50
N GLN A 65 9.30 -7.94 -9.73
CA GLN A 65 8.42 -8.12 -10.88
C GLN A 65 7.25 -7.15 -10.87
N MET A 66 6.67 -6.86 -9.71
CA MET A 66 5.62 -5.84 -9.58
C MET A 66 6.12 -4.46 -10.02
N TYR A 67 7.30 -4.02 -9.59
CA TYR A 67 7.86 -2.75 -10.07
C TYR A 67 8.29 -2.77 -11.53
N LEU A 68 8.75 -3.92 -12.04
CA LEU A 68 9.14 -4.08 -13.44
C LEU A 68 7.92 -4.03 -14.38
N MET A 69 6.77 -4.54 -13.94
CA MET A 69 5.53 -4.60 -14.69
C MET A 69 4.58 -3.43 -14.37
N SER A 70 4.85 -2.65 -13.33
CA SER A 70 4.06 -1.46 -13.01
C SER A 70 4.36 -0.36 -14.03
N THR A 71 3.40 -0.14 -14.90
CA THR A 71 3.38 0.96 -15.88
C THR A 71 2.91 2.29 -15.26
N GLU A 72 2.77 2.34 -13.93
CA GLU A 72 2.38 3.55 -13.23
C GLU A 72 3.52 4.57 -13.29
N LYS A 73 3.24 5.75 -13.87
CA LYS A 73 4.18 6.88 -13.89
C LYS A 73 4.59 7.21 -12.46
N ALA A 74 5.89 7.26 -12.21
CA ALA A 74 6.44 7.63 -10.90
C ALA A 74 5.78 8.91 -10.39
N VAL A 75 5.17 8.84 -9.20
CA VAL A 75 4.60 10.00 -8.52
C VAL A 75 5.75 10.94 -8.20
N LYS A 76 5.84 12.05 -8.93
CA LYS A 76 6.75 13.17 -8.59
C LYS A 76 6.28 13.79 -7.29
N LEU A 77 6.82 13.30 -6.18
CA LEU A 77 6.70 13.94 -4.88
C LEU A 77 7.29 15.35 -5.00
N GLY A 78 6.46 16.37 -4.80
CA GLY A 78 6.84 17.78 -4.86
C GLY A 78 6.03 18.65 -5.83
N VAL A 79 5.27 18.07 -6.78
CA VAL A 79 4.43 18.87 -7.68
C VAL A 79 2.99 18.87 -7.16
N ARG A 80 2.63 19.93 -6.42
CA ARG A 80 1.22 20.21 -6.12
C ARG A 80 0.50 20.46 -7.45
N LYS A 81 -0.46 19.61 -7.81
CA LYS A 81 -1.38 19.90 -8.92
C LYS A 81 -2.19 21.15 -8.53
N ASN A 82 -2.11 22.16 -9.38
CA ASN A 82 -2.68 23.52 -9.26
C ASN A 82 -1.82 24.52 -8.47
N SER A 83 -0.59 24.77 -8.94
CA SER A 83 0.11 26.04 -8.71
C SER A 83 -0.36 27.12 -9.70
N LEU A 84 -1.65 27.47 -9.66
CA LEU A 84 -2.11 28.69 -10.30
C LEU A 84 -1.55 29.88 -9.51
N LYS A 85 -0.38 30.32 -9.96
CA LYS A 85 0.21 31.66 -9.85
C LYS A 85 -0.47 32.61 -8.86
N LEU A 86 -0.04 32.57 -7.60
CA LEU A 86 -0.13 33.70 -6.68
C LEU A 86 1.27 33.90 -6.09
N GLY A 87 1.99 34.88 -6.64
CA GLY A 87 3.23 35.37 -6.06
C GLY A 87 2.92 36.05 -4.74
N VAL A 88 2.78 35.27 -3.66
CA VAL A 88 2.60 35.77 -2.30
C VAL A 88 3.26 34.80 -1.33
N THR A 89 4.60 34.81 -1.26
CA THR A 89 5.39 33.98 -0.35
C THR A 89 5.16 34.29 1.14
N LYS A 90 4.39 35.34 1.46
CA LYS A 90 3.91 35.67 2.81
C LYS A 90 2.54 35.11 3.17
N ALA A 91 1.60 35.02 2.22
CA ALA A 91 0.19 34.72 2.53
C ALA A 91 -0.08 33.26 2.89
N LEU A 92 0.83 32.33 2.58
CA LEU A 92 0.61 30.90 2.83
C LEU A 92 1.00 30.45 4.25
N GLN A 93 1.78 31.24 4.98
CA GLN A 93 2.29 30.86 6.29
C GLN A 93 1.39 31.41 7.39
N GLN A 94 0.96 30.54 8.30
CA GLN A 94 0.21 30.90 9.49
C GLN A 94 1.19 31.11 10.66
N CYS A 95 1.15 32.28 11.28
CA CYS A 95 1.98 32.61 12.42
C CYS A 95 1.55 31.80 13.66
N GLN A 96 2.47 31.07 14.30
CA GLN A 96 2.17 30.29 15.51
C GLN A 96 1.91 31.15 16.77
N LYS A 97 2.24 32.46 16.74
CA LYS A 97 2.07 33.36 17.89
C LYS A 97 0.68 33.98 17.95
N CYS A 98 0.18 34.47 16.81
CA CYS A 98 -1.11 35.17 16.71
C CYS A 98 -2.13 34.45 15.82
N PHE A 99 -1.76 33.31 15.20
CA PHE A 99 -2.59 32.50 14.30
C PHE A 99 -3.09 33.20 13.02
N GLN A 100 -2.60 34.41 12.72
CA GLN A 100 -2.89 35.13 11.48
C GLN A 100 -1.99 34.66 10.33
N MET A 101 -2.49 34.75 9.10
CA MET A 101 -1.74 34.46 7.88
C MET A 101 -0.98 35.71 7.41
N GLY A 102 0.14 35.55 6.69
CA GLY A 102 0.83 36.69 6.08
C GLY A 102 2.21 37.03 6.65
N HIS A 103 2.66 36.37 7.71
CA HIS A 103 3.97 36.64 8.31
C HIS A 103 4.52 35.44 9.08
N TRP A 104 5.83 35.45 9.29
CA TRP A 104 6.52 34.47 10.11
C TRP A 104 6.48 34.85 11.59
N THR A 105 6.67 33.87 12.47
CA THR A 105 6.66 34.07 13.92
C THR A 105 7.67 35.11 14.40
N TYR A 106 8.82 35.23 13.72
CA TYR A 106 9.86 36.21 14.06
C TYR A 106 9.50 37.66 13.67
N GLU A 107 8.61 37.87 12.69
CA GLU A 107 8.10 39.18 12.28
C GLU A 107 6.84 39.60 13.06
N CYS A 108 6.34 38.75 13.96
CA CYS A 108 5.04 38.93 14.60
C CYS A 108 5.07 39.98 15.72
N LYS A 109 4.53 41.16 15.41
CA LYS A 109 4.30 42.27 16.37
C LYS A 109 3.02 42.10 17.21
N ASN A 110 2.11 41.23 16.79
CA ASN A 110 0.86 40.99 17.51
C ASN A 110 1.11 40.29 18.84
N GLU A 111 0.21 40.52 19.79
CA GLU A 111 0.20 39.81 21.08
C GLU A 111 -0.08 38.31 20.87
N ARG A 112 0.39 37.50 21.83
CA ARG A 112 0.16 36.06 21.80
C ARG A 112 -1.30 35.80 22.15
N VAL A 113 -2.06 35.30 21.19
CA VAL A 113 -3.44 34.87 21.42
C VAL A 113 -3.41 33.45 21.97
N TYR A 114 -3.95 33.25 23.18
CA TYR A 114 -4.15 31.92 23.73
C TYR A 114 -5.53 31.40 23.35
N ILE A 115 -5.56 30.31 22.58
CA ILE A 115 -6.79 29.60 22.22
C ILE A 115 -6.83 28.35 23.10
N SER A 116 -7.72 28.34 24.10
CA SER A 116 -7.88 27.18 24.97
C SER A 116 -8.56 26.04 24.22
N ARG A 117 -8.04 24.82 24.41
CA ARG A 117 -8.73 23.61 23.94
C ARG A 117 -9.73 23.20 25.02
N PRO A 118 -11.02 23.01 24.67
CA PRO A 118 -12.02 22.61 25.67
C PRO A 118 -11.68 21.23 26.22
N THR A 119 -11.80 21.05 27.54
CA THR A 119 -11.55 19.76 28.20
C THR A 119 -12.63 18.74 27.86
N GLN A 120 -12.35 17.45 28.07
CA GLN A 120 -13.33 16.40 27.79
C GLN A 120 -14.64 16.60 28.56
N SER A 121 -14.58 17.00 29.84
CA SER A 121 -15.78 17.29 30.64
C SER A 121 -16.57 18.48 30.10
N GLN A 122 -15.89 19.54 29.64
CA GLN A 122 -16.54 20.68 28.98
C GLN A 122 -17.22 20.29 27.66
N GLN A 123 -16.62 19.35 26.91
CA GLN A 123 -17.20 18.82 25.68
C GLN A 123 -18.39 17.88 25.93
N LEU A 124 -18.41 17.15 27.05
CA LEU A 124 -19.54 16.31 27.45
C LEU A 124 -20.73 17.16 27.90
N ALA A 125 -20.47 18.23 28.67
CA ALA A 125 -21.49 19.19 29.07
C ALA A 125 -22.09 19.94 27.86
N ASN A 126 -21.25 20.31 26.89
CA ASN A 126 -21.65 21.02 25.68
C ASN A 126 -21.21 20.27 24.41
N PRO A 127 -22.09 19.43 23.82
CA PRO A 127 -21.76 18.62 22.64
C PRO A 127 -21.32 19.41 21.40
N LYS A 128 -21.64 20.71 21.33
CA LYS A 128 -21.21 21.62 20.26
C LYS A 128 -19.69 21.88 20.24
N LEU A 129 -19.02 21.71 21.38
CA LEU A 129 -17.58 21.89 21.50
C LEU A 129 -16.79 20.66 21.06
N LYS A 130 -17.47 19.54 20.75
CA LYS A 130 -16.80 18.34 20.26
C LYS A 130 -16.26 18.58 18.86
N PRO A 131 -14.97 18.28 18.59
CA PRO A 131 -14.46 18.34 17.23
C PRO A 131 -15.23 17.35 16.35
N LYS A 132 -15.51 17.76 15.11
CA LYS A 132 -16.15 16.88 14.14
C LYS A 132 -15.22 15.70 13.86
N PRO A 133 -15.70 14.45 13.90
CA PRO A 133 -14.88 13.31 13.52
C PRO A 133 -14.45 13.50 12.06
N MET A 134 -13.15 13.36 11.80
CA MET A 134 -12.62 13.46 10.45
C MET A 134 -13.15 12.31 9.60
N ASP A 135 -13.67 12.62 8.41
CA ASP A 135 -14.15 11.60 7.49
C ASP A 135 -13.01 10.64 7.12
N LYS A 136 -13.25 9.33 7.29
CA LYS A 136 -12.25 8.27 7.02
C LYS A 136 -11.67 8.32 5.59
N LYS A 137 -12.39 8.93 4.65
CA LYS A 137 -11.96 9.14 3.26
C LYS A 137 -10.78 10.12 3.15
N ASN A 138 -10.66 11.08 4.07
CA ASN A 138 -9.58 12.08 4.08
C ASN A 138 -8.34 11.61 4.85
N LEU A 139 -8.47 10.53 5.65
CA LEU A 139 -7.36 9.92 6.38
C LEU A 139 -6.36 9.19 5.45
N PHE A 140 -6.85 8.77 4.26
CA PHE A 140 -6.08 7.99 3.28
C PHE A 140 -5.22 8.85 2.34
N ILE A 141 -5.30 10.19 2.45
CA ILE A 141 -4.63 11.14 1.52
C ILE A 141 -3.38 11.76 2.17
N SER A 142 -3.16 11.56 3.48
CA SER A 142 -2.05 12.17 4.23
C SER A 142 -0.97 11.18 4.71
N THR A 143 -0.92 9.98 4.15
CA THR A 143 0.17 8.99 4.36
C THR A 143 0.85 8.73 3.04
#